data_AF-A0A945TQK7-F1
#
_entry.id   AF-A0A945TQK7-F1
#
_cell.length_a   1.000
_cell.length_b   1.000
_cell.length_c   1.000
_cell.angle_alpha   90.00
_cell.angle_beta   90.00
_cell.angle_gamma   90.00
#
_symmetry.space_group_name_H-M   'P 1'
#
loop_
_entity.id
_entity.type
_entity.pdbx_description
1 polymer ?
#
loop_
_entity_poly.entity_id
_entity_poly.type
_entity_poly.pdbx_seq_one_letter_code
_entity_poly.pdbx_strand_id
1 'polypeptide(L)'
;MRKLARKFTEDRCISEPSYPLCCSQVNARGRRITWPTHRNLAIMGALFFIVTLAGCSDSAVTSGVTASKSEAPGEERSVTPEESDPIVSSALSELEPVLGTVQATSGLIISSPNGGEKWKAGKAVAVRWTKGKAGGTVKIQLLKSDKHYLWVTKKTKNDGAFVWRVPSSAPAGSAYKIKIVSLKSRKIFDKSDQPLTISAASDSLDLSKVTWLHTKVAKWPQTSTLKVTIRGGNICLDHADKSSWPSISILHTSGTRKVKVNANPWVFVKRGGKWYGGTWEWMATGSVCKSKKAVAGDHIKKSPLERWRPKSGETLYFMVSALARGGKKNNFAARTNTVKVVWP
;
A
#
# COMPACT_ATOMS: atom_id res chain seq x y z
N MET A 1 39.13 10.04 47.67
CA MET A 1 39.77 8.71 47.81
C MET A 1 38.69 7.62 47.79
N ARG A 2 39.02 6.46 47.20
CA ARG A 2 38.25 5.18 47.10
C ARG A 2 37.05 5.21 46.11
N LYS A 3 37.24 4.94 44.81
CA LYS A 3 37.41 3.63 44.12
C LYS A 3 36.44 2.53 44.57
N LEU A 4 35.50 2.18 43.68
CA LEU A 4 35.05 0.80 43.49
C LEU A 4 34.59 0.62 42.04
N ALA A 5 35.54 0.18 41.20
CA ALA A 5 35.27 -0.44 39.92
C ALA A 5 34.65 -1.82 40.17
N ARG A 6 33.57 -2.17 39.47
CA ARG A 6 33.15 -3.56 39.30
C ARG A 6 33.35 -3.96 37.85
N LYS A 7 34.20 -4.97 37.69
CA LYS A 7 34.57 -5.65 36.44
C LYS A 7 33.32 -6.13 35.71
N PHE A 8 33.30 -5.89 34.40
CA PHE A 8 32.56 -6.73 33.46
C PHE A 8 33.30 -8.08 33.38
N THR A 9 32.56 -9.18 33.47
CA THR A 9 33.03 -10.52 33.09
C THR A 9 32.09 -11.09 32.06
N GLU A 10 32.70 -11.74 31.09
CA GLU A 10 32.22 -12.13 29.75
C GLU A 10 30.87 -12.86 29.68
N ASP A 11 30.21 -12.61 28.55
CA ASP A 11 29.11 -13.39 28.00
C ASP A 11 29.51 -14.85 27.77
N ARG A 12 28.74 -15.78 28.35
CA ARG A 12 28.69 -17.16 27.84
C ARG A 12 27.40 -17.34 27.06
N CYS A 13 27.52 -17.35 25.73
CA CYS A 13 26.51 -17.90 24.86
C CYS A 13 26.64 -19.43 24.86
N ILE A 14 25.65 -20.15 25.40
CA ILE A 14 25.46 -21.57 25.11
C ILE A 14 24.52 -21.63 23.89
N SER A 15 25.04 -22.15 22.78
CA SER A 15 24.30 -22.39 21.55
C SER A 15 23.56 -23.73 21.62
N GLU A 16 22.24 -23.74 21.43
CA GLU A 16 21.52 -24.88 20.87
C GLU A 16 20.53 -24.43 19.79
N PRO A 17 20.28 -25.25 18.75
CA PRO A 17 19.75 -24.78 17.49
C PRO A 17 18.30 -25.25 17.31
N SER A 18 17.33 -24.44 17.73
CA SER A 18 16.03 -24.35 17.05
C SER A 18 15.13 -23.29 17.70
N TYR A 19 14.59 -22.41 16.85
CA TYR A 19 13.56 -21.39 17.08
C TYR A 19 14.01 -19.94 17.41
N PRO A 20 13.40 -18.93 16.73
CA PRO A 20 13.79 -17.52 16.84
C PRO A 20 13.36 -16.89 18.17
N LEU A 21 14.28 -16.10 18.72
CA LEU A 21 14.21 -15.38 20.00
C LEU A 21 13.01 -14.43 20.09
N CYS A 22 12.18 -14.63 21.10
CA CYS A 22 11.29 -13.60 21.65
C CYS A 22 11.97 -13.04 22.90
N CYS A 23 12.48 -11.80 22.86
CA CYS A 23 13.07 -11.15 24.03
C CYS A 23 11.95 -10.71 24.99
N SER A 24 11.79 -11.40 26.12
CA SER A 24 11.10 -10.85 27.29
C SER A 24 12.11 -10.18 28.22
N GLN A 25 11.92 -8.89 28.52
CA GLN A 25 12.72 -8.17 29.52
C GLN A 25 12.27 -8.57 30.93
N VAL A 26 13.20 -8.99 31.78
CA VAL A 26 12.99 -9.29 33.21
C VAL A 26 13.82 -8.31 34.03
N ASN A 27 13.28 -7.74 35.10
CA ASN A 27 14.07 -6.89 35.99
C ASN A 27 14.89 -7.73 36.99
N ALA A 28 15.84 -7.08 37.67
CA ALA A 28 16.85 -7.69 38.55
C ALA A 28 16.33 -8.44 39.79
N ARG A 29 15.02 -8.71 39.92
CA ARG A 29 14.44 -9.55 40.99
C ARG A 29 13.46 -10.63 40.49
N GLY A 30 13.47 -10.95 39.19
CA GLY A 30 12.84 -12.18 38.68
C GLY A 30 11.31 -12.27 38.75
N ARG A 31 10.57 -11.15 38.74
CA ARG A 31 9.09 -11.17 38.64
C ARG A 31 8.58 -10.74 37.27
N ARG A 32 7.55 -11.44 36.79
CA ARG A 32 6.85 -11.23 35.51
C ARG A 32 5.94 -10.00 35.62
N ILE A 33 6.10 -9.00 34.73
CA ILE A 33 5.26 -7.79 34.69
C ILE A 33 4.06 -8.05 33.76
N THR A 34 2.84 -7.98 34.29
CA THR A 34 1.59 -7.98 33.52
C THR A 34 1.02 -6.55 33.46
N TRP A 35 0.71 -6.06 32.26
CA TRP A 35 0.09 -4.74 32.07
C TRP A 35 -1.46 -4.83 32.10
N PRO A 36 -2.18 -3.92 32.78
CA PRO A 36 -3.64 -3.84 32.69
C PRO A 36 -4.09 -3.18 31.37
N THR A 37 -5.24 -3.62 30.90
CA THR A 37 -5.97 -3.13 29.74
C THR A 37 -6.49 -1.69 29.89
N HIS A 38 -6.54 -0.98 28.76
CA HIS A 38 -6.94 0.42 28.56
C HIS A 38 -8.20 0.90 29.29
N ARG A 39 -8.13 2.09 29.92
CA ARG A 39 -9.21 3.11 30.00
C ARG A 39 -8.71 4.44 30.60
N ASN A 40 -8.84 5.54 29.83
CA ASN A 40 -8.83 6.98 30.17
C ASN A 40 -7.57 7.52 30.90
N LEU A 41 -6.97 8.68 30.64
CA LEU A 41 -7.43 10.01 30.22
C LEU A 41 -6.20 10.80 29.71
N ALA A 42 -6.43 11.89 28.98
CA ALA A 42 -5.43 12.86 28.54
C ALA A 42 -4.62 13.52 29.68
N ILE A 43 -3.41 13.99 29.31
CA ILE A 43 -2.69 15.22 29.74
C ILE A 43 -1.17 14.96 29.88
N MET A 44 -0.38 15.93 29.40
CA MET A 44 1.10 16.06 29.37
C MET A 44 1.75 15.31 28.20
N GLY A 45 2.54 15.94 27.33
CA GLY A 45 3.46 17.04 27.53
C GLY A 45 4.81 16.56 26.97
N ALA A 46 5.43 17.36 26.10
CA ALA A 46 6.50 16.97 25.20
C ALA A 46 7.73 16.27 25.81
N LEU A 47 8.34 15.36 25.05
CA LEU A 47 9.80 15.22 24.79
C LEU A 47 10.08 13.86 24.12
N PHE A 48 10.28 13.84 22.80
CA PHE A 48 10.85 12.67 22.12
C PHE A 48 12.22 13.06 21.54
N PHE A 49 13.27 12.49 22.14
CA PHE A 49 14.62 12.42 21.58
C PHE A 49 14.59 11.53 20.32
N ILE A 50 15.22 12.00 19.24
CA ILE A 50 15.52 11.20 18.05
C ILE A 50 16.79 10.41 18.33
N VAL A 51 16.72 9.08 18.30
CA VAL A 51 17.90 8.21 18.16
C VAL A 51 17.88 7.70 16.72
N THR A 52 18.88 8.10 15.95
CA THR A 52 19.13 7.64 14.58
C THR A 52 19.82 6.27 14.63
N LEU A 53 19.21 5.24 14.04
CA LEU A 53 19.87 3.96 13.81
C LEU A 53 20.67 4.03 12.51
N ALA A 54 22.00 3.94 12.61
CA ALA A 54 22.88 3.63 11.49
C ALA A 54 22.77 2.13 11.19
N GLY A 55 22.39 1.79 9.96
CA GLY A 55 22.40 0.41 9.47
C GLY A 55 23.78 0.05 8.95
N CYS A 56 24.39 -1.00 9.51
CA CYS A 56 25.48 -1.73 8.87
C CYS A 56 24.89 -2.74 7.87
N SER A 57 25.34 -2.66 6.62
CA SER A 57 25.11 -3.68 5.59
C SER A 57 26.25 -4.69 5.61
N ASP A 58 25.92 -5.98 5.70
CA ASP A 58 26.84 -7.07 5.44
C ASP A 58 26.99 -7.32 3.93
N SER A 59 28.24 -7.45 3.48
CA SER A 59 28.60 -8.35 2.38
C SER A 59 30.08 -8.70 2.51
N ALA A 60 30.32 -9.95 2.89
CA ALA A 60 31.62 -10.59 2.98
C ALA A 60 32.19 -10.86 1.58
N VAL A 61 33.49 -10.62 1.39
CA VAL A 61 34.33 -11.35 0.44
C VAL A 61 35.62 -11.73 1.15
N THR A 62 35.78 -13.03 1.28
CA THR A 62 36.91 -13.76 1.86
C THR A 62 38.21 -13.57 1.09
N SER A 63 39.29 -13.38 1.84
CA SER A 63 40.68 -13.36 1.39
C SER A 63 41.14 -14.74 0.93
N GLY A 64 41.78 -14.80 -0.24
CA GLY A 64 42.61 -15.91 -0.70
C GLY A 64 44.06 -15.44 -0.80
N VAL A 65 44.92 -16.06 0.00
CA VAL A 65 46.38 -15.89 0.00
C VAL A 65 46.97 -16.77 -1.09
N THR A 66 47.84 -16.21 -1.93
CA THR A 66 48.92 -16.95 -2.60
C THR A 66 50.15 -16.06 -2.68
N ALA A 67 51.22 -16.49 -2.01
CA ALA A 67 52.55 -15.92 -2.09
C ALA A 67 53.30 -16.46 -3.31
N SER A 68 54.19 -15.66 -3.89
CA SER A 68 55.33 -16.09 -4.71
C SER A 68 56.42 -15.02 -4.70
N LYS A 69 57.64 -15.46 -4.95
CA LYS A 69 58.95 -15.08 -4.38
C LYS A 69 59.88 -14.39 -5.40
N SER A 70 60.87 -13.63 -4.89
CA SER A 70 62.22 -13.26 -5.44
C SER A 70 62.46 -11.72 -5.46
N GLU A 71 63.31 -11.09 -4.63
CA GLU A 71 64.82 -11.05 -4.62
C GLU A 71 65.37 -10.38 -5.90
N ALA A 72 66.23 -9.34 -5.99
CA ALA A 72 67.00 -8.40 -5.14
C ALA A 72 67.54 -7.25 -6.10
N PRO A 73 68.67 -6.52 -5.88
CA PRO A 73 68.97 -5.40 -4.97
C PRO A 73 69.56 -4.13 -5.67
N GLY A 74 69.89 -3.08 -4.90
CA GLY A 74 70.71 -1.91 -5.29
C GLY A 74 69.86 -0.64 -5.50
N GLU A 75 70.22 0.57 -5.07
CA GLU A 75 71.53 1.16 -4.84
C GLU A 75 71.36 2.42 -3.96
N GLU A 76 72.34 2.64 -3.08
CA GLU A 76 72.42 3.75 -2.15
C GLU A 76 73.11 4.94 -2.84
N ARG A 77 72.49 6.13 -2.86
CA ARG A 77 73.22 7.36 -3.17
C ARG A 77 72.70 8.57 -2.39
N SER A 78 73.58 9.03 -1.51
CA SER A 78 73.54 10.29 -0.78
C SER A 78 73.85 11.47 -1.69
N VAL A 79 73.04 12.53 -1.64
CA VAL A 79 73.46 13.91 -1.97
C VAL A 79 72.82 14.87 -0.97
N THR A 80 73.68 15.69 -0.37
CA THR A 80 73.46 16.77 0.61
C THR A 80 72.87 18.05 -0.03
N PRO A 81 72.50 19.08 0.77
CA PRO A 81 71.32 19.92 0.56
C PRO A 81 71.60 21.26 -0.13
N GLU A 82 70.56 21.85 -0.73
CA GLU A 82 70.52 23.30 -1.00
C GLU A 82 69.05 23.81 -1.01
N GLU A 83 68.71 24.44 0.11
CA GLU A 83 67.97 25.70 0.28
C GLU A 83 66.98 26.18 -0.80
N SER A 84 65.69 26.24 -0.45
CA SER A 84 64.88 27.47 -0.58
C SER A 84 63.47 27.26 0.01
N ASP A 85 63.32 27.79 1.23
CA ASP A 85 62.21 28.59 1.73
C ASP A 85 60.79 28.02 1.97
N PRO A 86 60.07 28.63 2.94
CA PRO A 86 59.12 27.93 3.79
C PRO A 86 57.68 28.20 3.36
N ILE A 87 56.86 27.15 3.29
CA ILE A 87 55.41 27.32 3.42
C ILE A 87 55.03 26.86 4.81
N VAL A 88 55.17 27.80 5.76
CA VAL A 88 54.50 27.70 7.05
C VAL A 88 53.00 27.67 6.80
N SER A 89 52.42 26.54 7.16
CA SER A 89 51.02 26.31 7.50
C SER A 89 50.24 27.59 7.84
N SER A 90 49.35 27.97 6.92
CA SER A 90 48.25 28.91 7.17
C SER A 90 46.95 28.28 6.67
N ALA A 91 46.61 27.11 7.22
CA ALA A 91 45.31 26.46 6.98
C ALA A 91 44.58 26.24 8.31
N LEU A 92 44.43 27.30 9.11
CA LEU A 92 43.64 27.30 10.34
C LEU A 92 43.09 28.71 10.61
N SER A 93 42.29 29.24 9.68
CA SER A 93 41.38 30.35 9.95
C SER A 93 40.37 30.46 8.82
N GLU A 94 39.23 29.76 8.96
CA GLU A 94 37.89 30.18 8.54
C GLU A 94 36.93 28.98 8.68
N LEU A 95 36.58 28.66 9.93
CA LEU A 95 35.30 28.02 10.22
C LEU A 95 34.40 29.08 10.81
N GLU A 96 33.88 29.96 9.96
CA GLU A 96 32.70 30.73 10.35
C GLU A 96 31.53 29.75 10.50
N PRO A 97 30.85 29.71 11.66
CA PRO A 97 29.58 29.03 11.73
C PRO A 97 28.62 29.81 10.83
N VAL A 98 28.28 29.22 9.69
CA VAL A 98 27.17 29.70 8.86
C VAL A 98 25.90 29.51 9.67
N LEU A 99 25.58 30.49 10.52
CA LEU A 99 24.25 30.68 11.08
C LEU A 99 23.36 31.01 9.88
N GLY A 100 22.92 29.94 9.21
CA GLY A 100 21.83 29.99 8.27
C GLY A 100 20.61 30.52 9.02
N THR A 101 20.40 31.83 8.91
CA THR A 101 19.14 32.45 9.27
C THR A 101 18.09 31.76 8.41
N VAL A 102 17.30 30.88 9.04
CA VAL A 102 16.11 30.32 8.41
C VAL A 102 15.17 31.50 8.20
N GLN A 103 15.26 32.16 7.05
CA GLN A 103 14.28 33.16 6.65
C GLN A 103 12.92 32.47 6.70
N ALA A 104 12.13 32.85 7.71
CA ALA A 104 10.74 32.44 7.78
C ALA A 104 10.06 32.94 6.51
N THR A 105 9.87 32.04 5.54
CA THR A 105 9.25 32.35 4.26
C THR A 105 7.92 33.03 4.56
N SER A 106 7.71 34.21 3.98
CA SER A 106 6.51 35.01 4.21
C SER A 106 5.25 34.29 3.71
N GLY A 107 5.41 33.38 2.74
CA GLY A 107 4.35 32.64 2.06
C GLY A 107 4.00 31.28 2.67
N LEU A 108 2.78 30.83 2.38
CA LEU A 108 2.47 29.41 2.40
C LEU A 108 3.25 28.74 1.28
N ILE A 109 3.81 27.55 1.53
CA ILE A 109 4.50 26.77 0.48
C ILE A 109 4.08 25.32 0.63
N ILE A 110 3.45 24.73 -0.37
CA ILE A 110 3.08 23.33 -0.40
C ILE A 110 4.35 22.52 -0.69
N SER A 111 4.75 21.68 0.26
CA SER A 111 5.90 20.79 0.09
C SER A 111 5.51 19.41 -0.42
N SER A 112 4.25 19.00 -0.22
CA SER A 112 3.71 17.78 -0.82
C SER A 112 2.18 17.80 -0.83
N PRO A 113 1.50 17.38 -1.91
CA PRO A 113 2.09 17.13 -3.23
C PRO A 113 2.64 18.41 -3.84
N ASN A 114 3.72 18.31 -4.60
CA ASN A 114 4.25 19.44 -5.36
C ASN A 114 4.39 19.14 -6.87
N GLY A 115 4.07 17.93 -7.32
CA GLY A 115 4.18 17.61 -8.73
C GLY A 115 4.36 16.15 -9.08
N GLY A 116 3.67 15.70 -10.14
CA GLY A 116 3.90 14.38 -10.74
C GLY A 116 3.36 13.21 -9.92
N GLU A 117 2.75 13.45 -8.75
CA GLU A 117 2.21 12.39 -7.93
C GLU A 117 1.08 11.65 -8.66
N LYS A 118 1.08 10.33 -8.52
CA LYS A 118 0.03 9.46 -9.04
C LYS A 118 -0.80 8.95 -7.86
N TRP A 119 -1.99 9.52 -7.74
CA TRP A 119 -2.96 9.14 -6.74
C TRP A 119 -4.02 8.23 -7.34
N LYS A 120 -4.68 7.50 -6.45
CA LYS A 120 -5.80 6.63 -6.79
C LYS A 120 -6.99 7.11 -6.00
N ALA A 121 -8.15 7.24 -6.65
CA ALA A 121 -9.36 7.64 -5.95
C ALA A 121 -9.62 6.67 -4.76
N GLY A 122 -10.03 7.21 -3.61
CA GLY A 122 -10.16 6.49 -2.34
C GLY A 122 -8.89 6.43 -1.47
N LYS A 123 -7.71 6.75 -2.02
CA LYS A 123 -6.44 6.76 -1.25
C LYS A 123 -6.41 7.92 -0.25
N ALA A 124 -5.84 7.67 0.93
CA ALA A 124 -5.50 8.73 1.88
C ALA A 124 -4.11 9.28 1.54
N VAL A 125 -3.98 10.60 1.46
CA VAL A 125 -2.76 11.31 1.10
C VAL A 125 -2.54 12.45 2.10
N ALA A 126 -1.28 12.74 2.43
CA ALA A 126 -0.94 13.88 3.26
C ALA A 126 -0.64 15.08 2.37
N VAL A 127 -1.31 16.20 2.64
CA VAL A 127 -0.95 17.51 2.12
C VAL A 127 -0.07 18.18 3.19
N ARG A 128 1.14 18.58 2.84
CA ARG A 128 2.14 19.20 3.71
C ARG A 128 2.53 20.57 3.19
N TRP A 129 2.74 21.51 4.10
CA TRP A 129 3.11 22.87 3.72
C TRP A 129 3.90 23.58 4.83
N THR A 130 4.66 24.61 4.42
CA THR A 130 5.24 25.62 5.30
C THR A 130 4.18 26.65 5.66
N LYS A 131 4.01 26.93 6.95
CA LYS A 131 2.90 27.73 7.49
C LYS A 131 2.88 29.19 7.04
N GLY A 132 4.05 29.80 6.87
CA GLY A 132 4.22 31.22 6.58
C GLY A 132 3.45 32.16 7.53
N LYS A 133 3.21 33.41 7.09
CA LYS A 133 2.41 34.40 7.83
C LYS A 133 0.90 34.33 7.53
N ALA A 134 0.38 33.12 7.29
CA ALA A 134 -1.03 32.89 6.89
C ALA A 134 -2.06 32.93 8.04
N GLY A 135 -1.65 33.22 9.27
CA GLY A 135 -2.52 33.13 10.45
C GLY A 135 -2.80 31.69 10.91
N GLY A 136 -3.72 31.51 11.84
CA GLY A 136 -3.95 30.22 12.52
C GLY A 136 -4.73 29.19 11.70
N THR A 137 -5.35 29.58 10.58
CA THR A 137 -6.21 28.68 9.78
C THR A 137 -6.13 28.93 8.29
N VAL A 138 -6.27 27.84 7.52
CA VAL A 138 -6.19 27.79 6.06
C VAL A 138 -7.36 26.97 5.51
N LYS A 139 -7.60 27.08 4.21
CA LYS A 139 -8.50 26.21 3.44
C LYS A 139 -7.74 25.56 2.29
N ILE A 140 -8.15 24.35 1.90
CA ILE A 140 -7.46 23.56 0.88
C ILE A 140 -8.47 23.16 -0.21
N GLN A 141 -8.08 23.34 -1.45
CA GLN A 141 -8.86 23.06 -2.64
C GLN A 141 -8.12 22.08 -3.54
N LEU A 142 -8.89 21.25 -4.23
CA LEU A 142 -8.44 20.52 -5.40
C LEU A 142 -8.88 21.32 -6.63
N LEU A 143 -7.91 21.67 -7.48
CA LEU A 143 -8.13 22.28 -8.77
C LEU A 143 -8.07 21.21 -9.85
N LYS A 144 -8.86 21.37 -10.92
CA LYS A 144 -8.75 20.61 -12.16
C LYS A 144 -8.61 21.58 -13.32
N SER A 145 -7.49 21.50 -14.05
CA SER A 145 -7.13 22.46 -15.10
C SER A 145 -7.21 23.91 -14.58
N ASP A 146 -6.58 24.15 -13.42
CA ASP A 146 -6.55 25.43 -12.68
C ASP A 146 -7.89 26.03 -12.22
N LYS A 147 -9.00 25.36 -12.50
CA LYS A 147 -10.33 25.74 -11.99
C LYS A 147 -10.64 24.98 -10.72
N HIS A 148 -11.34 25.63 -9.78
CA HIS A 148 -11.80 24.96 -8.56
C HIS A 148 -12.66 23.74 -8.94
N TYR A 149 -12.26 22.57 -8.47
CA TYR A 149 -13.03 21.34 -8.67
C TYR A 149 -13.78 20.94 -7.40
N LEU A 150 -13.08 20.80 -6.27
CA LEU A 150 -13.72 20.54 -4.99
C LEU A 150 -12.93 21.09 -3.80
N TRP A 151 -13.61 21.18 -2.66
CA TRP A 151 -13.00 21.49 -1.38
C TRP A 151 -12.37 20.23 -0.78
N VAL A 152 -11.06 20.26 -0.54
CA VAL A 152 -10.38 19.26 0.31
C VAL A 152 -10.76 19.50 1.77
N THR A 153 -10.70 20.76 2.20
CA THR A 153 -11.30 21.25 3.44
C THR A 153 -11.57 22.75 3.33
N LYS A 154 -12.69 23.20 3.90
CA LYS A 154 -13.03 24.64 3.94
C LYS A 154 -12.33 25.39 5.08
N LYS A 155 -11.84 24.69 6.10
CA LYS A 155 -11.13 25.26 7.26
C LYS A 155 -10.32 24.16 7.96
N THR A 156 -9.03 24.39 8.14
CA THR A 156 -8.15 23.57 8.99
C THR A 156 -7.14 24.47 9.70
N LYS A 157 -6.55 23.99 10.79
CA LYS A 157 -5.43 24.69 11.45
C LYS A 157 -4.27 24.84 10.47
N ASN A 158 -3.53 25.94 10.58
CA ASN A 158 -2.29 26.14 9.86
C ASN A 158 -1.13 25.46 10.61
N ASP A 159 -1.20 24.14 10.75
CA ASP A 159 -0.26 23.32 11.51
C ASP A 159 0.77 22.58 10.64
N GLY A 160 0.68 22.73 9.31
CA GLY A 160 1.67 22.28 8.34
C GLY A 160 1.37 20.94 7.69
N ALA A 161 0.27 20.27 8.08
CA ALA A 161 -0.16 19.04 7.44
C ALA A 161 -1.68 18.80 7.53
N PHE A 162 -2.24 18.16 6.52
CA PHE A 162 -3.65 17.73 6.49
C PHE A 162 -3.75 16.40 5.74
N VAL A 163 -4.37 15.40 6.37
CA VAL A 163 -4.63 14.11 5.71
C VAL A 163 -5.95 14.20 4.96
N TRP A 164 -5.89 14.09 3.63
CA TRP A 164 -7.05 14.08 2.76
C TRP A 164 -7.30 12.69 2.21
N ARG A 165 -8.56 12.26 2.22
CA ARG A 165 -9.01 11.07 1.49
C ARG A 165 -9.57 11.50 0.14
N VAL A 166 -8.90 11.12 -0.94
CA VAL A 166 -9.40 11.35 -2.31
C VAL A 166 -10.78 10.69 -2.43
N PRO A 167 -11.85 11.40 -2.81
CA PRO A 167 -13.17 10.80 -3.00
C PRO A 167 -13.09 9.64 -4.01
N SER A 168 -13.75 8.52 -3.75
CA SER A 168 -13.77 7.38 -4.69
C SER A 168 -14.45 7.71 -6.02
N SER A 169 -15.31 8.74 -6.05
CA SER A 169 -15.99 9.27 -7.23
C SER A 169 -15.14 10.25 -8.04
N ALA A 170 -13.93 10.59 -7.60
CA ALA A 170 -13.07 11.51 -8.35
C ALA A 170 -12.74 10.92 -9.73
N PRO A 171 -13.06 11.62 -10.83
CA PRO A 171 -12.82 11.10 -12.17
C PRO A 171 -11.33 11.03 -12.46
N ALA A 172 -10.95 10.07 -13.30
CA ALA A 172 -9.58 9.96 -13.76
C ALA A 172 -9.15 11.25 -14.50
N GLY A 173 -7.90 11.67 -14.29
CA GLY A 173 -7.34 12.83 -14.98
C GLY A 173 -5.94 13.17 -14.50
N SER A 174 -5.17 13.84 -15.35
CA SER A 174 -3.76 14.22 -15.12
C SER A 174 -3.54 15.70 -14.78
N ALA A 175 -4.60 16.51 -14.78
CA ALA A 175 -4.52 17.97 -14.65
C ALA A 175 -5.00 18.47 -13.28
N TYR A 176 -4.72 17.75 -12.20
CA TYR A 176 -5.11 18.18 -10.86
C TYR A 176 -4.00 19.00 -10.19
N LYS A 177 -4.36 19.98 -9.35
CA LYS A 177 -3.42 20.69 -8.47
C LYS A 177 -4.03 20.88 -7.08
N ILE A 178 -3.20 20.91 -6.05
CA ILE A 178 -3.63 21.33 -4.72
C ILE A 178 -3.43 22.83 -4.61
N LYS A 179 -4.40 23.54 -4.02
CA LYS A 179 -4.28 24.96 -3.67
C LYS A 179 -4.59 25.15 -2.20
N ILE A 180 -3.71 25.82 -1.48
CA ILE A 180 -3.89 26.22 -0.09
C ILE A 180 -4.06 27.73 -0.01
N VAL A 181 -4.99 28.22 0.81
CA VAL A 181 -5.28 29.65 0.94
C VAL A 181 -5.46 29.98 2.40
N SER A 182 -4.82 31.07 2.85
CA SER A 182 -5.06 31.64 4.18
C SER A 182 -6.51 32.11 4.33
N LEU A 183 -7.11 31.84 5.49
CA LEU A 183 -8.41 32.44 5.86
C LEU A 183 -8.25 33.88 6.38
N LYS A 184 -7.06 34.26 6.87
CA LYS A 184 -6.74 35.63 7.30
C LYS A 184 -6.59 36.58 6.11
N SER A 185 -5.92 36.15 5.05
CA SER A 185 -5.72 36.96 3.84
C SER A 185 -5.68 36.10 2.59
N ARG A 186 -6.61 36.32 1.66
CA ARG A 186 -6.67 35.58 0.40
C ARG A 186 -5.47 35.80 -0.53
N LYS A 187 -4.65 36.82 -0.27
CA LYS A 187 -3.38 37.09 -0.99
C LYS A 187 -2.28 36.12 -0.59
N ILE A 188 -2.38 35.47 0.57
CA ILE A 188 -1.43 34.45 1.02
C ILE A 188 -2.01 33.09 0.62
N PHE A 189 -1.53 32.57 -0.50
CA PHE A 189 -1.93 31.28 -1.02
C PHE A 189 -0.75 30.63 -1.73
N ASP A 190 -0.88 29.34 -1.97
CA ASP A 190 0.04 28.61 -2.81
C ASP A 190 -0.67 27.50 -3.58
N LYS A 191 -0.04 27.02 -4.66
CA LYS A 191 -0.48 25.87 -5.45
C LYS A 191 0.68 24.91 -5.62
N SER A 192 0.40 23.62 -5.77
CA SER A 192 1.41 22.66 -6.22
C SER A 192 2.00 23.09 -7.57
N ASP A 193 3.31 23.02 -7.72
CA ASP A 193 4.04 23.54 -8.88
C ASP A 193 3.60 22.85 -10.17
N GLN A 194 3.64 21.52 -10.17
CA GLN A 194 3.26 20.67 -11.29
C GLN A 194 1.90 19.99 -11.04
N PRO A 195 1.20 19.55 -12.10
CA PRO A 195 -0.03 18.81 -11.93
C PRO A 195 0.25 17.41 -11.37
N LEU A 196 -0.76 16.86 -10.71
CA LEU A 196 -0.82 15.48 -10.24
C LEU A 196 -1.88 14.71 -11.01
N THR A 197 -1.72 13.38 -11.05
CA THR A 197 -2.65 12.47 -11.70
C THR A 197 -3.51 11.75 -10.67
N ILE A 198 -4.83 11.81 -10.82
CA ILE A 198 -5.77 10.93 -10.11
C ILE A 198 -6.18 9.85 -11.10
N SER A 199 -5.82 8.61 -10.81
CA SER A 199 -6.42 7.43 -11.42
C SER A 199 -7.75 7.11 -10.74
N ALA A 200 -8.72 6.59 -11.48
CA ALA A 200 -9.96 6.13 -10.90
C ALA A 200 -9.68 5.16 -9.73
N ALA A 201 -10.58 5.13 -8.74
CA ALA A 201 -10.57 4.03 -7.79
C ALA A 201 -10.59 2.75 -8.64
N SER A 202 -9.67 1.84 -8.35
CA SER A 202 -9.77 0.49 -8.90
C SER A 202 -10.97 -0.13 -8.23
N ASP A 203 -12.09 -0.06 -8.94
CA ASP A 203 -13.24 -0.93 -8.72
C ASP A 203 -12.91 -2.38 -9.12
N SER A 204 -11.64 -2.69 -9.39
CA SER A 204 -11.15 -4.05 -9.50
C SER A 204 -10.65 -4.57 -8.15
N LEU A 205 -11.10 -5.78 -7.83
CA LEU A 205 -10.71 -6.50 -6.64
C LEU A 205 -9.28 -7.02 -6.80
N ASP A 206 -8.43 -6.81 -5.79
CA ASP A 206 -7.10 -7.42 -5.73
C ASP A 206 -7.22 -8.93 -5.48
N LEU A 207 -7.15 -9.71 -6.57
CA LEU A 207 -7.33 -11.17 -6.55
C LEU A 207 -6.24 -11.91 -5.76
N SER A 208 -5.10 -11.28 -5.47
CA SER A 208 -4.05 -11.87 -4.63
C SER A 208 -4.47 -11.99 -3.17
N LYS A 209 -5.40 -11.13 -2.73
CA LYS A 209 -5.93 -11.08 -1.36
C LYS A 209 -7.20 -11.90 -1.15
N VAL A 210 -7.66 -12.61 -2.18
CA VAL A 210 -8.88 -13.42 -2.12
C VAL A 210 -8.58 -14.81 -1.59
N THR A 211 -9.40 -15.25 -0.63
CA THR A 211 -9.51 -16.67 -0.25
C THR A 211 -10.46 -17.35 -1.22
N TRP A 212 -9.93 -18.26 -2.03
CA TRP A 212 -10.69 -18.94 -3.08
C TRP A 212 -11.37 -20.19 -2.51
N LEU A 213 -12.70 -20.22 -2.55
CA LEU A 213 -13.51 -21.36 -2.06
C LEU A 213 -13.67 -22.48 -3.09
N HIS A 214 -13.40 -22.14 -4.36
CA HIS A 214 -13.36 -23.05 -5.50
C HIS A 214 -12.03 -22.86 -6.24
N THR A 215 -11.86 -23.50 -7.41
CA THR A 215 -10.65 -23.43 -8.24
C THR A 215 -10.10 -22.00 -8.33
N LYS A 216 -8.86 -21.79 -7.90
CA LYS A 216 -8.22 -20.48 -7.91
C LYS A 216 -7.96 -20.01 -9.35
N VAL A 217 -8.71 -19.01 -9.81
CA VAL A 217 -8.59 -18.46 -11.18
C VAL A 217 -7.87 -17.11 -11.25
N ALA A 218 -7.24 -16.67 -10.15
CA ALA A 218 -6.55 -15.37 -10.08
C ALA A 218 -5.54 -15.14 -11.22
N LYS A 219 -4.80 -16.20 -11.59
CA LYS A 219 -3.78 -16.18 -12.65
C LYS A 219 -4.31 -16.57 -14.04
N TRP A 220 -5.61 -16.85 -14.18
CA TRP A 220 -6.17 -17.16 -15.50
C TRP A 220 -6.17 -15.91 -16.38
N PRO A 221 -5.91 -16.04 -17.70
CA PRO A 221 -5.96 -14.94 -18.64
C PRO A 221 -7.30 -14.19 -18.59
N GLN A 222 -7.23 -12.86 -18.59
CA GLN A 222 -8.43 -12.03 -18.73
C GLN A 222 -8.72 -11.82 -20.22
N THR A 223 -9.57 -12.67 -20.81
CA THR A 223 -9.88 -12.63 -22.26
C THR A 223 -11.13 -11.81 -22.57
N SER A 224 -11.93 -11.46 -21.55
CA SER A 224 -13.24 -10.83 -21.72
C SER A 224 -13.44 -9.68 -20.75
N THR A 225 -14.39 -8.80 -21.09
CA THR A 225 -14.88 -7.74 -20.22
C THR A 225 -16.26 -8.10 -19.70
N LEU A 226 -16.55 -7.78 -18.44
CA LEU A 226 -17.84 -8.03 -17.77
C LEU A 226 -18.59 -6.72 -17.53
N LYS A 227 -19.90 -6.74 -17.81
CA LYS A 227 -20.87 -5.77 -17.34
C LYS A 227 -21.91 -6.47 -16.46
N VAL A 228 -22.16 -5.92 -15.27
CA VAL A 228 -23.14 -6.48 -14.34
C VAL A 228 -24.37 -5.57 -14.26
N THR A 229 -25.54 -6.15 -14.45
CA THR A 229 -26.81 -5.45 -14.31
C THR A 229 -27.73 -6.23 -13.38
N ILE A 230 -28.29 -5.57 -12.38
CA ILE A 230 -29.31 -6.15 -11.50
C ILE A 230 -30.61 -5.41 -11.75
N ARG A 231 -31.62 -6.10 -12.28
CA ARG A 231 -32.94 -5.54 -12.60
C ARG A 231 -34.00 -6.60 -12.39
N GLY A 232 -35.12 -6.21 -11.77
CA GLY A 232 -36.17 -7.14 -11.37
C GLY A 232 -35.61 -8.27 -10.47
N GLY A 233 -36.09 -9.49 -10.67
CA GLY A 233 -35.65 -10.70 -9.96
C GLY A 233 -34.29 -11.27 -10.42
N ASN A 234 -33.60 -10.64 -11.36
CA ASN A 234 -32.44 -11.20 -12.06
C ASN A 234 -31.15 -10.38 -11.91
N ILE A 235 -30.02 -11.09 -12.00
CA ILE A 235 -28.69 -10.55 -12.18
C ILE A 235 -28.17 -11.04 -13.54
N CYS A 236 -27.69 -10.11 -14.36
CA CYS A 236 -27.11 -10.40 -15.67
C CYS A 236 -25.62 -10.04 -15.65
N LEU A 237 -24.80 -11.00 -16.06
CA LEU A 237 -23.36 -10.98 -16.12
C LEU A 237 -22.94 -11.04 -17.59
N ASP A 238 -23.10 -9.92 -18.29
CA ASP A 238 -22.87 -9.85 -19.72
C ASP A 238 -21.37 -9.77 -20.02
N HIS A 239 -20.88 -10.73 -20.81
CA HIS A 239 -19.51 -10.78 -21.28
C HIS A 239 -19.45 -11.16 -22.76
N ALA A 240 -18.40 -10.71 -23.45
CA ALA A 240 -18.24 -10.89 -24.89
C ALA A 240 -18.12 -12.37 -25.28
N ASP A 241 -17.43 -13.16 -24.47
CA ASP A 241 -17.12 -14.57 -24.76
C ASP A 241 -18.22 -15.57 -24.34
N LYS A 242 -19.45 -15.11 -24.06
CA LYS A 242 -20.56 -15.93 -23.56
C LYS A 242 -20.89 -17.16 -24.42
N SER A 243 -20.55 -17.13 -25.71
CA SER A 243 -20.70 -18.24 -26.63
C SER A 243 -19.37 -18.80 -27.16
N SER A 244 -18.25 -18.12 -26.90
CA SER A 244 -16.94 -18.44 -27.47
C SER A 244 -16.15 -19.44 -26.63
N TRP A 245 -16.33 -19.43 -25.30
CA TRP A 245 -15.62 -20.37 -24.43
C TRP A 245 -16.12 -21.81 -24.62
N PRO A 246 -15.21 -22.82 -24.60
CA PRO A 246 -15.57 -24.22 -24.82
C PRO A 246 -16.61 -24.72 -23.82
N SER A 247 -17.64 -25.40 -24.33
CA SER A 247 -18.74 -25.92 -23.53
C SER A 247 -18.56 -27.40 -23.21
N ILE A 248 -19.13 -27.84 -22.09
CA ILE A 248 -19.33 -29.26 -21.77
C ILE A 248 -20.81 -29.54 -21.53
N SER A 249 -21.23 -30.79 -21.66
CA SER A 249 -22.59 -31.23 -21.28
C SER A 249 -22.60 -31.76 -19.85
N ILE A 250 -23.44 -31.17 -18.99
CA ILE A 250 -23.70 -31.65 -17.62
C ILE A 250 -25.15 -32.10 -17.47
N LEU A 251 -25.41 -33.01 -16.52
CA LEU A 251 -26.77 -33.36 -16.14
C LEU A 251 -27.42 -32.20 -15.38
N HIS A 252 -28.63 -31.81 -15.78
CA HIS A 252 -29.41 -30.81 -15.07
C HIS A 252 -29.78 -31.31 -13.66
N THR A 253 -30.03 -30.40 -12.72
CA THR A 253 -30.42 -30.75 -11.34
C THR A 253 -31.68 -31.63 -11.28
N SER A 254 -32.55 -31.58 -12.29
CA SER A 254 -33.72 -32.47 -12.39
C SER A 254 -33.35 -33.93 -12.70
N GLY A 255 -32.12 -34.22 -13.11
CA GLY A 255 -31.68 -35.56 -13.54
C GLY A 255 -32.19 -35.98 -14.92
N THR A 256 -33.12 -35.24 -15.54
CA THR A 256 -33.86 -35.68 -16.74
C THR A 256 -33.31 -35.15 -18.06
N ARG A 257 -32.39 -34.18 -18.05
CA ARG A 257 -31.88 -33.56 -19.27
C ARG A 257 -30.42 -33.12 -19.13
N LYS A 258 -29.70 -33.07 -20.24
CA LYS A 258 -28.34 -32.51 -20.31
C LYS A 258 -28.38 -31.04 -20.71
N VAL A 259 -27.44 -30.24 -20.19
CA VAL A 259 -27.30 -28.81 -20.48
C VAL A 259 -25.85 -28.52 -20.85
N LYS A 260 -25.66 -27.77 -21.94
CA LYS A 260 -24.34 -27.24 -22.31
C LYS A 260 -24.00 -26.03 -21.45
N VAL A 261 -22.86 -26.10 -20.77
CA VAL A 261 -22.36 -25.04 -19.90
C VAL A 261 -20.92 -24.70 -20.27
N ASN A 262 -20.55 -23.43 -20.20
CA ASN A 262 -19.20 -22.97 -20.55
C ASN A 262 -18.58 -22.01 -19.53
N ALA A 263 -19.33 -21.57 -18.54
CA ALA A 263 -18.83 -20.61 -17.57
C ALA A 263 -19.39 -20.81 -16.15
N ASN A 264 -18.70 -20.23 -15.17
CA ASN A 264 -19.18 -20.11 -13.80
C ASN A 264 -19.14 -18.64 -13.37
N PRO A 265 -20.24 -18.13 -12.78
CA PRO A 265 -20.24 -16.82 -12.17
C PRO A 265 -19.66 -16.90 -10.76
N TRP A 266 -18.86 -15.90 -10.42
CA TRP A 266 -18.22 -15.71 -9.13
C TRP A 266 -18.87 -14.56 -8.39
N VAL A 267 -18.96 -14.70 -7.07
CA VAL A 267 -19.20 -13.58 -6.15
C VAL A 267 -18.05 -13.52 -5.15
N PHE A 268 -17.62 -12.31 -4.84
CA PHE A 268 -16.62 -12.04 -3.82
C PHE A 268 -17.24 -11.23 -2.70
N VAL A 269 -17.12 -11.76 -1.48
CA VAL A 269 -17.77 -11.26 -0.27
C VAL A 269 -16.70 -10.97 0.77
N LYS A 270 -16.82 -9.83 1.47
CA LYS A 270 -15.90 -9.48 2.56
C LYS A 270 -16.44 -9.95 3.90
N ARG A 271 -15.68 -10.75 4.65
CA ARG A 271 -16.02 -11.25 6.00
C ARG A 271 -14.79 -11.19 6.89
N GLY A 272 -14.93 -10.62 8.09
CA GLY A 272 -13.82 -10.46 9.04
C GLY A 272 -12.60 -9.75 8.42
N GLY A 273 -12.82 -8.73 7.59
CA GLY A 273 -11.74 -8.01 6.90
C GLY A 273 -11.15 -8.71 5.67
N LYS A 274 -11.43 -10.00 5.45
CA LYS A 274 -10.89 -10.82 4.36
C LYS A 274 -11.89 -10.99 3.21
N TRP A 275 -11.39 -11.06 1.97
CA TRP A 275 -12.21 -11.37 0.81
C TRP A 275 -12.29 -12.89 0.59
N TYR A 276 -13.50 -13.39 0.34
CA TYR A 276 -13.79 -14.77 -0.02
C TYR A 276 -14.46 -14.80 -1.39
N GLY A 277 -13.96 -15.65 -2.30
CA GLY A 277 -14.50 -15.80 -3.65
C GLY A 277 -15.03 -17.20 -3.88
N GLY A 278 -16.29 -17.32 -4.32
CA GLY A 278 -16.91 -18.60 -4.64
C GLY A 278 -17.73 -18.54 -5.92
N THR A 279 -17.72 -19.64 -6.68
CA THR A 279 -18.73 -19.86 -7.72
C THR A 279 -20.08 -20.17 -7.08
N TRP A 280 -21.16 -19.69 -7.67
CA TRP A 280 -22.52 -19.91 -7.16
C TRP A 280 -23.44 -20.61 -8.17
N GLU A 281 -23.12 -20.61 -9.46
CA GLU A 281 -23.98 -21.23 -10.48
C GLU A 281 -23.19 -21.86 -11.64
N TRP A 282 -23.90 -22.55 -12.54
CA TRP A 282 -23.41 -22.89 -13.88
C TRP A 282 -24.06 -21.97 -14.90
N MET A 283 -23.30 -21.38 -15.83
CA MET A 283 -23.86 -20.63 -16.95
C MET A 283 -24.03 -21.56 -18.15
N ALA A 284 -25.25 -21.63 -18.68
CA ALA A 284 -25.49 -22.28 -19.97
C ALA A 284 -24.84 -21.45 -21.09
N THR A 285 -24.38 -22.12 -22.15
CA THR A 285 -23.72 -21.45 -23.29
C THR A 285 -24.62 -20.35 -23.86
N GLY A 286 -24.06 -19.15 -24.05
CA GLY A 286 -24.78 -17.96 -24.52
C GLY A 286 -25.68 -17.27 -23.49
N SER A 287 -25.98 -17.91 -22.36
CA SER A 287 -26.79 -17.30 -21.30
C SER A 287 -25.96 -16.40 -20.41
N VAL A 288 -26.50 -15.23 -20.04
CA VAL A 288 -25.82 -14.26 -19.16
C VAL A 288 -26.59 -13.92 -17.89
N CYS A 289 -27.86 -14.29 -17.80
CA CYS A 289 -28.70 -13.94 -16.65
C CYS A 289 -29.00 -15.14 -15.75
N LYS A 290 -29.14 -14.86 -14.46
CA LYS A 290 -29.55 -15.80 -13.41
C LYS A 290 -30.50 -15.11 -12.43
N SER A 291 -31.26 -15.91 -11.69
CA SER A 291 -32.04 -15.40 -10.57
C SER A 291 -31.11 -14.78 -9.52
N LYS A 292 -31.46 -13.60 -9.00
CA LYS A 292 -30.73 -12.99 -7.87
C LYS A 292 -30.71 -13.89 -6.64
N LYS A 293 -31.75 -14.72 -6.45
CA LYS A 293 -31.85 -15.65 -5.32
C LYS A 293 -30.71 -16.67 -5.32
N ALA A 294 -30.14 -16.97 -6.49
CA ALA A 294 -29.01 -17.88 -6.61
C ALA A 294 -27.67 -17.27 -6.16
N VAL A 295 -27.58 -15.95 -5.98
CA VAL A 295 -26.39 -15.31 -5.39
C VAL A 295 -26.45 -15.46 -3.87
N ALA A 296 -26.24 -16.68 -3.40
CA ALA A 296 -26.42 -17.04 -2.00
C ALA A 296 -25.53 -18.21 -1.59
N GLY A 297 -25.35 -18.35 -0.28
CA GLY A 297 -24.44 -19.33 0.31
C GLY A 297 -24.77 -20.79 0.02
N ASP A 298 -26.05 -21.13 -0.07
CA ASP A 298 -26.57 -22.46 -0.41
C ASP A 298 -26.30 -22.85 -1.87
N HIS A 299 -26.02 -21.87 -2.73
CA HIS A 299 -25.55 -22.08 -4.09
C HIS A 299 -24.02 -22.19 -4.16
N ILE A 300 -23.30 -21.47 -3.28
CA ILE A 300 -21.84 -21.55 -3.13
C ILE A 300 -21.41 -22.88 -2.50
N LYS A 301 -22.12 -23.35 -1.46
CA LYS A 301 -21.89 -24.63 -0.76
C LYS A 301 -20.48 -24.81 -0.19
N LYS A 302 -19.82 -23.72 0.22
CA LYS A 302 -18.46 -23.73 0.78
C LYS A 302 -18.35 -22.79 1.96
N SER A 303 -17.70 -23.28 3.02
CA SER A 303 -17.37 -22.49 4.20
C SER A 303 -16.38 -21.36 3.87
N PRO A 304 -16.51 -20.15 4.45
CA PRO A 304 -17.50 -19.71 5.45
C PRO A 304 -18.74 -19.00 4.85
N LEU A 305 -19.00 -19.19 3.56
CA LEU A 305 -20.09 -18.51 2.86
C LEU A 305 -21.33 -19.38 2.66
N GLU A 306 -21.36 -20.63 3.11
CA GLU A 306 -22.45 -21.60 2.95
C GLU A 306 -23.82 -21.13 3.49
N ARG A 307 -23.82 -20.25 4.51
CA ARG A 307 -25.04 -19.63 5.06
C ARG A 307 -25.19 -18.16 4.70
N TRP A 308 -24.30 -17.62 3.87
CA TRP A 308 -24.32 -16.20 3.53
C TRP A 308 -25.56 -15.85 2.70
N ARG A 309 -26.11 -14.65 2.97
CA ARG A 309 -27.11 -13.97 2.15
C ARG A 309 -26.67 -12.53 1.91
N PRO A 310 -26.75 -12.02 0.68
CA PRO A 310 -26.39 -10.64 0.39
C PRO A 310 -27.39 -9.68 1.06
N LYS A 311 -26.87 -8.58 1.63
CA LYS A 311 -27.69 -7.52 2.24
C LYS A 311 -27.74 -6.29 1.33
N SER A 312 -28.87 -5.60 1.27
CA SER A 312 -28.95 -4.31 0.57
C SER A 312 -27.89 -3.35 1.12
N GLY A 313 -27.19 -2.64 0.23
CA GLY A 313 -26.04 -1.79 0.53
C GLY A 313 -24.70 -2.53 0.66
N GLU A 314 -24.69 -3.87 0.67
CA GLU A 314 -23.45 -4.64 0.75
C GLU A 314 -22.62 -4.48 -0.53
N THR A 315 -21.33 -4.15 -0.39
CA THR A 315 -20.39 -4.11 -1.52
C THR A 315 -19.91 -5.52 -1.84
N LEU A 316 -20.23 -5.98 -3.03
CA LEU A 316 -19.81 -7.25 -3.60
C LEU A 316 -18.97 -7.01 -4.86
N TYR A 317 -18.21 -8.02 -5.26
CA TYR A 317 -17.62 -8.04 -6.60
C TYR A 317 -18.09 -9.29 -7.34
N PHE A 318 -18.24 -9.15 -8.65
CA PHE A 318 -18.60 -10.24 -9.55
C PHE A 318 -17.55 -10.42 -10.64
N MET A 319 -17.44 -11.65 -11.12
CA MET A 319 -16.58 -12.05 -12.23
C MET A 319 -17.20 -13.27 -12.90
N VAL A 320 -16.89 -13.50 -14.16
CA VAL A 320 -17.22 -14.77 -14.84
C VAL A 320 -15.91 -15.42 -15.27
N SER A 321 -15.79 -16.73 -15.10
CA SER A 321 -14.68 -17.50 -15.64
C SER A 321 -15.16 -18.64 -16.51
N ALA A 322 -14.27 -19.19 -17.32
CA ALA A 322 -14.39 -20.53 -17.85
C ALA A 322 -14.61 -21.55 -16.70
N LEU A 323 -14.94 -22.79 -17.06
CA LEU A 323 -15.35 -23.83 -16.12
C LEU A 323 -14.33 -24.04 -14.98
N ALA A 324 -14.73 -23.63 -13.78
CA ALA A 324 -13.92 -23.64 -12.57
C ALA A 324 -14.63 -24.36 -11.41
N ARG A 325 -15.96 -24.51 -11.48
CA ARG A 325 -16.75 -25.25 -10.49
C ARG A 325 -16.54 -26.76 -10.69
N GLY A 326 -16.17 -27.46 -9.61
CA GLY A 326 -15.89 -28.90 -9.68
C GLY A 326 -14.61 -29.24 -10.46
N GLY A 327 -13.62 -28.34 -10.46
CA GLY A 327 -12.32 -28.50 -11.12
C GLY A 327 -12.25 -27.92 -12.54
N LYS A 328 -11.05 -27.96 -13.14
CA LYS A 328 -10.84 -27.61 -14.56
C LYS A 328 -11.38 -28.74 -15.44
N LYS A 329 -12.59 -28.58 -15.98
CA LYS A 329 -13.27 -29.66 -16.72
C LYS A 329 -12.92 -29.76 -18.22
N ASN A 330 -12.32 -28.73 -18.81
CA ASN A 330 -12.09 -28.64 -20.26
C ASN A 330 -10.69 -28.10 -20.63
N ASN A 331 -9.72 -28.15 -19.69
CA ASN A 331 -8.36 -27.60 -19.83
C ASN A 331 -8.26 -26.15 -20.36
N PHE A 332 -9.36 -25.39 -20.32
CA PHE A 332 -9.43 -24.02 -20.82
C PHE A 332 -9.48 -23.04 -19.66
N ALA A 333 -8.63 -22.01 -19.71
CA ALA A 333 -8.50 -21.02 -18.64
C ALA A 333 -8.74 -19.62 -19.20
N ALA A 334 -9.84 -19.01 -18.79
CA ALA A 334 -10.17 -17.63 -19.12
C ALA A 334 -11.06 -17.02 -18.03
N ARG A 335 -11.00 -15.70 -17.87
CA ARG A 335 -11.89 -14.95 -16.99
C ARG A 335 -12.17 -13.55 -17.51
N THR A 336 -13.14 -12.90 -16.88
CA THR A 336 -13.40 -11.47 -17.04
C THR A 336 -12.57 -10.63 -16.07
N ASN A 337 -12.63 -9.30 -16.21
CA ASN A 337 -12.37 -8.38 -15.10
C ASN A 337 -13.38 -8.59 -13.96
N THR A 338 -13.05 -8.09 -12.77
CA THR A 338 -14.00 -8.00 -11.67
C THR A 338 -14.80 -6.71 -11.75
N VAL A 339 -16.09 -6.77 -11.40
CA VAL A 339 -16.98 -5.61 -11.34
C VAL A 339 -17.50 -5.46 -9.92
N LYS A 340 -17.28 -4.29 -9.32
CA LYS A 340 -17.87 -3.91 -8.04
C LYS A 340 -19.36 -3.62 -8.20
N VAL A 341 -20.17 -4.13 -7.28
CA VAL A 341 -21.62 -3.94 -7.23
C VAL A 341 -22.02 -3.63 -5.79
N VAL A 342 -22.82 -2.59 -5.59
CA VAL A 342 -23.57 -2.40 -4.33
C VAL A 342 -24.87 -3.17 -4.48
N TRP A 343 -25.09 -4.16 -3.61
CA TRP A 343 -26.27 -5.00 -3.69
C TRP A 343 -27.53 -4.17 -3.42
N PRO A 344 -28.58 -4.26 -4.26
CA PRO A 344 -29.79 -3.45 -4.12
C PRO A 344 -30.64 -3.86 -2.93
#